data_AF-A0A7R9IRL5-F1
#
_entry.id   AF-A0A7R9IRL5-F1
#
_cell.length_a   1.000
_cell.length_b   1.000
_cell.length_c   1.000
_cell.angle_alpha   90.00
_cell.angle_beta   90.00
_cell.angle_gamma   90.00
#
_symmetry.space_group_name_H-M   'P 1'
#
loop_
_entity.id
_entity.type
_entity.pdbx_description
1 polymer ?
#
loop_
_entity_poly.entity_id
_entity_poly.type
_entity_poly.pdbx_seq_one_letter_code
_entity_poly.pdbx_strand_id
1 'polypeptide(L)'
;MGGYKQSKEKMMRGVRRGCVRLKGAVIGIDDEDDSTFTITVDSKTFHFQARDSEERERWIRSLEDTILRHANRMRWDPNKPQPTIQDFDKKLVEADAYLQIIIDQVKALELRMEGLSNHDDKMRCQSIVNHANDMLDAIKHTVVLLQIAKCTGLGHNPNLSVFGSLVQHEISVLNLVATKAGLF
;
A
#
# COMPACT_ATOMS: atom_id res chain seq x y z
N MET A 1 36.87 22.27 10.17
CA MET A 1 35.92 21.52 9.32
C MET A 1 36.54 21.31 7.95
N GLY A 2 36.78 20.06 7.54
CA GLY A 2 37.33 19.76 6.21
C GLY A 2 36.21 19.63 5.19
N GLY A 3 36.17 20.50 4.18
CA GLY A 3 35.17 20.45 3.12
C GLY A 3 35.39 19.27 2.16
N TYR A 4 34.32 18.52 1.87
CA TYR A 4 34.33 17.38 0.96
C TYR A 4 34.29 17.83 -0.51
N LYS A 5 35.35 18.47 -1.02
CA LYS A 5 35.45 18.84 -2.45
C LYS A 5 36.29 17.82 -3.21
N GLN A 6 35.67 17.11 -4.15
CA GLN A 6 36.36 16.30 -5.16
C GLN A 6 36.23 17.00 -6.52
N SER A 7 37.33 17.20 -7.24
CA SER A 7 37.29 17.81 -8.58
C SER A 7 36.40 16.97 -9.51
N LYS A 8 35.56 17.66 -10.32
CA LYS A 8 34.69 17.07 -11.34
C LYS A 8 35.44 16.08 -12.24
N GLU A 9 36.71 16.36 -12.53
CA GLU A 9 37.59 15.49 -13.31
C GLU A 9 37.86 14.14 -12.64
N LYS A 10 38.09 14.12 -11.33
CA LYS A 10 38.29 12.87 -10.57
C LYS A 10 37.00 12.04 -10.49
N MET A 11 35.85 12.71 -10.46
CA MET A 11 34.54 12.05 -10.49
C MET A 11 34.24 11.43 -11.87
N MET A 12 34.55 12.14 -12.96
CA MET A 12 34.44 11.61 -14.32
C MET A 12 35.39 10.42 -14.57
N ARG A 13 36.55 10.40 -13.91
CA ARG A 13 37.49 9.26 -13.93
C ARG A 13 37.09 8.12 -12.97
N GLY A 14 35.90 8.17 -12.38
CA GLY A 14 35.34 7.09 -11.57
C GLY A 14 35.85 6.99 -10.13
N VAL A 15 36.71 7.92 -9.68
CA VAL A 15 37.21 7.91 -8.30
C VAL A 15 36.06 8.33 -7.38
N ARG A 16 35.68 7.48 -6.42
CA ARG A 16 34.65 7.78 -5.42
C ARG A 16 35.29 7.91 -4.04
N ARG A 17 34.97 8.98 -3.30
CA ARG A 17 35.42 9.14 -1.90
C ARG A 17 34.55 8.42 -0.87
N GLY A 18 33.41 7.88 -1.28
CA GLY A 18 32.49 7.14 -0.43
C GLY A 18 31.09 7.06 -1.04
N CYS A 19 30.20 6.38 -0.34
CA CYS A 19 28.76 6.37 -0.61
C CYS A 19 27.99 6.55 0.71
N VAL A 20 26.82 7.17 0.62
CA VAL A 20 25.87 7.27 1.72
C VAL A 20 24.72 6.30 1.41
N ARG A 21 24.38 5.43 2.36
CA ARG A 21 23.26 4.51 2.22
C ARG A 21 21.96 5.27 2.51
N LEU A 22 21.02 5.24 1.56
CA LEU A 22 19.73 5.93 1.69
C LEU A 22 18.63 5.05 2.33
N LYS A 23 18.80 3.73 2.38
CA LYS A 23 17.81 2.86 3.04
C LYS A 23 17.72 3.22 4.53
N GLY A 24 16.56 3.70 4.98
CA GLY A 24 16.33 4.11 6.37
C GLY A 24 17.05 5.40 6.77
N ALA A 25 17.49 6.21 5.80
CA ALA A 25 18.04 7.54 6.07
C ALA A 25 16.91 8.54 6.32
N VAL A 26 17.19 9.56 7.15
CA VAL A 26 16.28 10.66 7.47
C VAL A 26 16.87 11.96 6.93
N ILE A 27 16.05 12.78 6.27
CA ILE A 27 16.45 14.10 5.78
C ILE A 27 16.02 15.16 6.81
N GLY A 28 16.95 16.02 7.21
CA GLY A 28 16.68 17.17 8.07
C GLY A 28 16.82 18.47 7.27
N ILE A 29 15.80 19.32 7.31
CA ILE A 29 15.78 20.64 6.67
C ILE A 29 16.02 21.68 7.77
N ASP A 30 16.98 22.55 7.55
CA ASP A 30 17.26 23.72 8.40
C ASP A 30 16.45 24.90 7.88
N ASP A 31 15.75 25.61 8.77
CA ASP A 31 14.92 26.78 8.45
C ASP A 31 15.71 28.09 8.46
N GLU A 32 16.95 28.10 8.94
CA GLU A 32 17.82 29.28 8.93
C GLU A 32 18.55 29.49 7.58
N ASP A 33 18.82 28.41 6.82
CA ASP A 33 19.54 28.45 5.53
C ASP A 33 18.77 27.67 4.45
N ASP A 34 18.27 28.40 3.46
CA ASP A 34 17.45 27.86 2.37
C ASP A 34 18.23 27.01 1.34
N SER A 35 19.56 26.89 1.49
CA SER A 35 20.44 26.11 0.63
C SER A 35 20.95 24.81 1.26
N THR A 36 20.81 24.63 2.57
CA THR A 36 21.38 23.47 3.28
C THR A 36 20.33 22.44 3.69
N PHE A 37 20.79 21.20 3.81
CA PHE A 37 20.02 20.08 4.36
C PHE A 37 20.98 19.02 4.89
N THR A 38 20.45 18.10 5.71
CA THR A 38 21.21 16.98 6.26
C THR A 38 20.60 15.64 5.90
N ILE A 39 21.45 14.62 5.81
CA ILE A 39 21.03 13.21 5.72
C ILE A 39 21.62 12.49 6.92
N THR A 40 20.77 11.89 7.76
CA THR A 40 21.17 11.11 8.93
C THR A 40 20.87 9.62 8.71
N VAL A 41 21.88 8.76 8.87
CA VAL A 41 21.75 7.31 8.77
C VAL A 41 22.72 6.63 9.74
N ASP A 42 22.26 5.62 10.49
CA ASP A 42 23.07 4.87 11.48
C ASP A 42 23.83 5.79 12.45
N SER A 43 23.16 6.82 12.98
CA SER A 43 23.74 7.84 13.88
C SER A 43 24.86 8.68 13.27
N LYS A 44 25.04 8.64 11.94
CA LYS A 44 25.94 9.54 11.21
C LYS A 44 25.13 10.57 10.42
N THR A 45 25.45 11.84 10.61
CA THR A 45 24.83 12.96 9.92
C THR A 45 25.80 13.54 8.88
N PHE A 46 25.30 13.69 7.66
CA PHE A 46 26.02 14.28 6.54
C PHE A 46 25.35 15.60 6.17
N HIS A 47 26.13 16.67 6.08
CA HIS A 47 25.65 18.00 5.70
C HIS A 47 25.85 18.21 4.20
N PHE A 48 24.82 18.69 3.53
CA PHE A 48 24.80 19.03 2.12
C PHE A 48 24.39 20.48 1.94
N GLN A 49 24.93 21.10 0.89
CA GLN A 49 24.62 22.46 0.49
C GLN A 49 24.37 22.49 -1.02
N ALA A 50 23.16 22.87 -1.41
CA ALA A 50 22.78 23.13 -2.79
C ALA A 50 23.23 24.54 -3.21
N ARG A 51 23.13 24.87 -4.49
CA ARG A 51 23.44 26.22 -4.97
C ARG A 51 22.40 27.26 -4.55
N ASP A 52 21.14 26.82 -4.45
CA ASP A 52 19.97 27.63 -4.16
C ASP A 52 18.84 26.75 -3.61
N SER A 53 17.75 27.38 -3.20
CA SER A 53 16.57 26.72 -2.64
C SER A 53 15.82 25.84 -3.64
N GLU A 54 15.81 26.18 -4.93
CA GLU A 54 15.18 25.36 -5.97
C GLU A 54 15.96 24.05 -6.23
N GLU A 55 17.29 24.12 -6.28
CA GLU A 55 18.14 22.95 -6.37
C GLU A 55 18.05 22.11 -5.10
N ARG A 56 18.03 22.74 -3.92
CA ARG A 56 17.80 22.04 -2.65
C ARG A 56 16.50 21.21 -2.72
N GLU A 57 15.41 21.84 -3.12
CA GLU A 57 14.09 21.19 -3.23
C GLU A 57 14.11 20.01 -4.21
N ARG A 58 14.78 20.17 -5.38
CA ARG A 58 14.94 19.07 -6.34
C ARG A 58 15.75 17.91 -5.77
N TRP A 59 16.81 18.21 -5.01
CA TRP A 59 17.61 17.19 -4.33
C TRP A 59 16.80 16.46 -3.26
N ILE A 60 16.10 17.21 -2.39
CA ILE A 60 15.25 16.65 -1.34
C ILE A 60 14.21 15.71 -1.96
N ARG A 61 13.41 16.18 -2.92
CA ARG A 61 12.39 15.35 -3.59
C ARG A 61 12.96 14.07 -4.20
N SER A 62 14.10 14.17 -4.89
CA SER A 62 14.73 13.00 -5.52
C SER A 62 15.26 12.00 -4.49
N LEU A 63 15.82 12.51 -3.38
CA LEU A 63 16.33 11.69 -2.29
C LEU A 63 15.20 11.04 -1.49
N GLU A 64 14.13 11.77 -1.18
CA GLU A 64 12.93 11.23 -0.53
C GLU A 64 12.29 10.12 -1.35
N ASP A 65 12.08 10.33 -2.65
CA ASP A 65 11.57 9.31 -3.57
C ASP A 65 12.48 8.07 -3.56
N THR A 66 13.80 8.26 -3.56
CA THR A 66 14.76 7.15 -3.49
C THR A 66 14.68 6.42 -2.14
N ILE A 67 14.66 7.15 -1.02
CA ILE A 67 14.56 6.58 0.33
C ILE A 67 13.25 5.78 0.46
N LEU A 68 12.13 6.32 -0.01
CA LEU A 68 10.81 5.68 0.01
C LEU A 68 10.80 4.39 -0.81
N ARG A 69 11.33 4.42 -2.04
CA ARG A 69 11.50 3.22 -2.88
C ARG A 69 12.34 2.15 -2.18
N HIS A 70 13.40 2.56 -1.48
CA HIS A 70 14.29 1.66 -0.75
C HIS A 70 13.74 1.19 0.61
N ALA A 71 12.84 1.94 1.24
CA ALA A 71 12.08 1.51 2.42
C ALA A 71 11.05 0.44 2.03
N ASN A 72 10.40 0.60 0.88
CA ASN A 72 9.41 -0.33 0.36
C ASN A 72 10.02 -1.55 -0.38
N ARG A 73 11.36 -1.66 -0.44
CA ARG A 73 12.10 -2.79 -1.04
C ARG A 73 12.02 -4.11 -0.24
N MET A 74 10.97 -4.36 0.53
CA MET A 74 10.64 -5.74 0.94
C MET A 74 10.07 -6.57 -0.23
N ARG A 75 9.88 -6.00 -1.43
CA ARG A 75 9.31 -6.71 -2.59
C ARG A 75 9.97 -6.53 -3.96
N TRP A 76 11.04 -5.74 -4.12
CA TRP A 76 11.69 -5.59 -5.43
C TRP A 76 12.96 -6.44 -5.54
N ASP A 77 12.76 -7.71 -5.91
CA ASP A 77 13.82 -8.55 -6.47
C ASP A 77 13.92 -8.23 -7.98
N PRO A 78 15.03 -7.65 -8.46
CA PRO A 78 15.21 -7.33 -9.88
C PRO A 78 15.24 -8.57 -10.79
N ASN A 79 15.41 -9.77 -10.25
CA ASN A 79 15.30 -11.03 -10.99
C ASN A 79 13.87 -11.60 -11.01
N LYS A 80 12.94 -11.01 -10.25
CA LYS A 80 11.55 -11.46 -10.24
C LYS A 80 10.80 -10.79 -11.39
N PRO A 81 10.10 -11.54 -12.25
CA PRO A 81 9.33 -10.97 -13.35
C PRO A 81 8.31 -9.96 -12.82
N GLN A 82 8.07 -8.91 -13.60
CA GLN A 82 7.08 -7.90 -13.25
C GLN A 82 5.71 -8.57 -13.07
N PRO A 83 4.93 -8.19 -12.04
CA PRO A 83 3.58 -8.72 -11.83
C PRO A 83 2.72 -8.47 -13.08
N THR A 84 2.05 -9.52 -13.55
CA THR A 84 1.19 -9.49 -14.72
C THR A 84 -0.27 -9.26 -14.32
N ILE A 85 -1.14 -8.94 -15.29
CA ILE A 85 -2.60 -8.90 -15.09
C ILE A 85 -3.11 -10.28 -14.63
N GLN A 86 -2.50 -11.38 -15.12
CA GLN A 86 -2.83 -12.73 -14.66
C GLN A 86 -2.48 -12.95 -13.17
N ASP A 87 -1.37 -12.37 -12.69
CA ASP A 87 -1.04 -12.41 -11.27
C ASP A 87 -2.04 -11.62 -10.42
N PHE A 88 -2.56 -10.51 -10.96
CA PHE A 88 -3.64 -9.76 -10.34
C PHE A 88 -4.93 -10.58 -10.29
N ASP A 89 -5.33 -11.22 -11.40
CA ASP A 89 -6.52 -12.07 -11.47
C ASP A 89 -6.43 -13.24 -10.50
N LYS A 90 -5.26 -13.88 -10.41
CA LYS A 90 -5.01 -14.92 -9.43
C LYS A 90 -5.18 -14.41 -8.01
N LYS A 91 -4.70 -13.20 -7.71
CA LYS A 91 -4.84 -12.58 -6.39
C LYS A 91 -6.27 -12.15 -6.07
N LEU A 92 -7.04 -11.77 -7.08
CA LEU A 92 -8.47 -11.48 -6.94
C LEU A 92 -9.24 -12.75 -6.58
N VAL A 93 -9.01 -13.84 -7.32
CA VAL A 93 -9.62 -15.16 -7.03
C VAL A 93 -9.22 -15.67 -5.64
N GLU A 94 -7.96 -15.46 -5.25
CA GLU A 94 -7.47 -15.82 -3.90
C GLU A 94 -8.17 -14.99 -2.80
N ALA A 95 -8.38 -13.69 -3.03
CA ALA A 95 -9.14 -12.84 -2.11
C ALA A 95 -10.62 -13.26 -2.01
N ASP A 96 -11.25 -13.62 -3.12
CA ASP A 96 -12.62 -14.15 -3.15
C ASP A 96 -12.73 -15.47 -2.38
N ALA A 97 -11.75 -16.37 -2.53
CA ALA A 97 -11.70 -17.63 -1.79
C ALA A 97 -11.54 -17.39 -0.27
N TYR A 98 -10.70 -16.43 0.13
CA TYR A 98 -10.57 -16.05 1.53
C TYR A 98 -11.83 -15.41 2.09
N LEU A 99 -12.50 -14.57 1.30
CA LEU A 99 -13.80 -13.99 1.69
C LEU A 99 -14.82 -15.10 1.97
N GLN A 100 -14.89 -16.12 1.10
CA GLN A 100 -15.81 -17.25 1.31
C GLN A 100 -15.49 -18.04 2.59
N ILE A 101 -14.21 -18.30 2.87
CA ILE A 101 -13.80 -18.98 4.11
C ILE A 101 -14.23 -18.20 5.34
N ILE A 102 -14.06 -16.87 5.33
CA ILE A 102 -14.44 -16.01 6.45
C ILE A 102 -15.96 -15.96 6.61
N ILE A 103 -16.72 -15.90 5.52
CA ILE A 103 -18.19 -16.01 5.55
C ILE A 103 -18.62 -17.30 6.24
N ASP A 104 -18.03 -18.43 5.86
CA ASP A 104 -18.38 -19.74 6.41
C ASP A 104 -17.99 -19.84 7.90
N GLN A 105 -16.86 -19.26 8.29
CA GLN A 105 -16.42 -19.19 9.69
C GLN A 105 -17.33 -18.31 10.55
N VAL A 106 -17.75 -17.15 10.05
CA VAL A 106 -18.69 -16.25 10.73
C VAL A 106 -20.03 -16.96 10.94
N LYS A 107 -20.58 -17.60 9.91
CA LYS A 107 -21.82 -18.40 10.02
C LYS A 107 -21.69 -19.53 11.03
N ALA A 108 -20.56 -20.25 11.04
CA ALA A 108 -20.32 -21.30 12.02
C ALA A 108 -20.20 -20.76 13.45
N LEU A 109 -19.65 -19.56 13.63
CA LEU A 109 -19.59 -18.88 14.93
C LEU A 109 -20.97 -18.46 15.41
N GLU A 110 -21.80 -17.89 14.54
CA GLU A 110 -23.18 -17.50 14.84
C GLU A 110 -24.01 -18.71 15.28
N LEU A 111 -23.96 -19.81 14.53
CA LEU A 111 -24.68 -21.05 14.87
C LEU A 111 -24.20 -21.67 16.19
N ARG A 112 -22.90 -21.60 16.49
CA ARG A 112 -22.37 -22.04 17.79
C ARG A 112 -22.87 -21.17 18.94
N MET A 113 -23.06 -19.88 18.69
CA MET A 113 -23.54 -18.93 19.70
C MET A 113 -25.01 -19.15 20.05
N GLU A 114 -25.83 -19.60 19.10
CA GLU A 114 -27.22 -20.01 19.35
C GLU A 114 -27.33 -21.19 20.33
N GLY A 115 -26.32 -22.07 20.36
CA GLY A 115 -26.24 -23.22 21.26
C GLY A 115 -25.77 -22.89 22.69
N LEU A 116 -25.36 -21.65 22.98
CA LEU A 116 -24.86 -21.28 24.29
C LEU A 116 -25.99 -20.91 25.26
N SER A 117 -26.04 -21.60 26.39
CA SER A 117 -27.04 -21.37 27.46
C SER A 117 -26.58 -20.34 28.50
N ASN A 118 -25.27 -20.16 28.65
CA ASN A 118 -24.68 -19.24 29.63
C ASN A 118 -24.64 -17.81 29.10
N HIS A 119 -25.20 -16.86 29.87
CA HIS A 119 -25.29 -15.45 29.50
C HIS A 119 -23.92 -14.79 29.30
N ASP A 120 -22.95 -15.09 30.16
CA ASP A 120 -21.60 -14.47 30.10
C ASP A 120 -20.81 -14.97 28.88
N ASP A 121 -20.94 -16.25 28.55
CA ASP A 121 -20.32 -16.83 27.36
C ASP A 121 -20.98 -16.30 26.09
N LYS A 122 -22.31 -16.10 26.11
CA LYS A 122 -23.06 -15.49 25.01
C LYS A 122 -22.62 -14.05 24.76
N MET A 123 -22.42 -13.24 25.80
CA MET A 123 -21.92 -11.86 25.68
C MET A 123 -20.51 -11.79 25.09
N ARG A 124 -19.60 -12.68 25.52
CA ARG A 124 -18.23 -12.76 24.96
C ARG A 124 -18.24 -13.21 23.50
N CYS A 125 -19.01 -14.24 23.18
CA CYS A 125 -19.18 -14.70 21.81
C CYS A 125 -19.82 -13.65 20.91
N GLN A 126 -20.79 -12.88 21.40
CA GLN A 126 -21.41 -11.79 20.64
C GLN A 126 -20.40 -10.72 20.25
N SER A 127 -19.49 -10.35 21.16
CA SER A 127 -18.41 -9.42 20.85
C SER A 127 -17.51 -9.96 19.73
N ILE A 128 -17.15 -11.23 19.78
CA ILE A 128 -16.31 -11.87 18.74
C ILE A 128 -17.02 -11.90 17.39
N VAL A 129 -18.32 -12.23 17.37
CA VAL A 129 -19.14 -12.22 16.14
C VAL A 129 -19.22 -10.82 15.55
N ASN A 130 -19.41 -9.78 16.36
CA ASN A 130 -19.45 -8.40 15.88
C ASN A 130 -18.13 -8.00 15.21
N HIS A 131 -16.99 -8.27 15.85
CA HIS A 131 -15.67 -7.97 15.26
C HIS A 131 -15.40 -8.79 13.98
N ALA A 132 -15.86 -10.05 13.94
CA ALA A 132 -15.72 -10.88 12.75
C ALA A 132 -16.59 -10.36 11.59
N ASN A 133 -17.78 -9.82 11.88
CA ASN A 133 -18.64 -9.14 10.92
C ASN A 133 -18.02 -7.83 10.41
N ASP A 134 -17.44 -7.00 11.29
CA ASP A 134 -16.72 -5.78 10.87
C ASP A 134 -15.55 -6.10 9.94
N MET A 135 -14.79 -7.15 10.27
CA MET A 135 -13.69 -7.64 9.43
C MET A 135 -14.19 -8.17 8.09
N LEU A 136 -15.31 -8.90 8.09
CA LEU A 136 -15.93 -9.41 6.89
C LEU A 136 -16.34 -8.26 5.95
N ASP A 137 -16.93 -7.19 6.48
CA ASP A 137 -17.33 -6.03 5.69
C ASP A 137 -16.12 -5.26 5.12
N ALA A 138 -15.07 -5.08 5.91
CA ALA A 138 -13.83 -4.47 5.41
C ALA A 138 -13.21 -5.26 4.25
N ILE A 139 -13.26 -6.60 4.30
CA ILE A 139 -12.75 -7.47 3.24
C ILE A 139 -13.64 -7.39 1.99
N LYS A 140 -14.98 -7.38 2.14
CA LYS A 140 -15.91 -7.15 1.02
C LYS A 140 -15.60 -5.84 0.30
N HIS A 141 -15.43 -4.74 1.05
CA HIS A 141 -15.06 -3.44 0.47
C HIS A 141 -13.73 -3.49 -0.28
N THR A 142 -12.75 -4.20 0.26
CA THR A 142 -11.44 -4.36 -0.38
C THR A 142 -11.54 -5.13 -1.70
N VAL A 143 -12.34 -6.20 -1.77
CA VAL A 143 -12.58 -6.95 -3.01
C VAL A 143 -13.22 -6.08 -4.08
N VAL A 144 -14.22 -5.27 -3.72
CA VAL A 144 -14.85 -4.31 -4.65
C VAL A 144 -13.83 -3.31 -5.18
N LEU A 145 -12.97 -2.75 -4.32
CA LEU A 145 -11.92 -1.83 -4.75
C LEU A 145 -10.90 -2.50 -5.69
N LEU A 146 -10.56 -3.77 -5.46
CA LEU A 146 -9.70 -4.54 -6.37
C LEU A 146 -10.36 -4.76 -7.73
N GLN A 147 -11.66 -5.06 -7.76
CA GLN A 147 -12.42 -5.17 -9.02
C GLN A 147 -12.47 -3.85 -9.77
N ILE A 148 -12.70 -2.72 -9.08
CA ILE A 148 -12.64 -1.38 -9.68
C ILE A 148 -11.25 -1.09 -10.24
N ALA A 149 -10.18 -1.37 -9.49
CA ALA A 149 -8.81 -1.16 -9.94
C ALA A 149 -8.46 -1.99 -11.20
N LYS A 150 -9.00 -3.20 -11.30
CA LYS A 150 -8.89 -4.02 -12.51
C LYS A 150 -9.59 -3.37 -13.71
N CYS A 151 -10.82 -2.88 -13.52
CA CYS A 151 -11.59 -2.22 -14.58
C CYS A 151 -10.96 -0.90 -15.03
N THR A 152 -10.34 -0.13 -14.14
CA THR A 152 -9.68 1.14 -14.49
C THR A 152 -8.30 0.95 -15.12
N GLY A 153 -7.57 -0.12 -14.76
CA GLY A 153 -6.29 -0.47 -15.38
C GLY A 153 -6.41 -1.07 -16.79
N LEU A 154 -7.52 -1.75 -17.09
CA LEU A 154 -7.84 -2.35 -18.40
C LEU A 154 -8.54 -1.36 -19.34
N GLY A 155 -7.97 -0.17 -19.52
CA GLY A 155 -8.58 0.88 -20.33
C GLY A 155 -9.00 0.41 -21.73
N HIS A 156 -10.30 0.45 -22.02
CA HIS A 156 -10.90 0.83 -23.30
C HIS A 156 -12.30 1.46 -23.08
N ASN A 157 -12.37 2.75 -23.40
CA ASN A 157 -13.50 3.63 -23.72
C ASN A 157 -14.14 4.58 -22.67
N PRO A 158 -14.36 5.88 -23.05
CA PRO A 158 -14.50 7.02 -22.13
C PRO A 158 -15.94 7.41 -21.77
N ASN A 159 -16.94 6.54 -21.92
CA ASN A 159 -18.32 6.91 -21.57
C ASN A 159 -18.61 6.64 -20.09
N LEU A 160 -18.37 7.67 -19.27
CA LEU A 160 -18.68 7.70 -17.83
C LEU A 160 -20.15 7.32 -17.53
N SER A 161 -21.07 7.55 -18.46
CA SER A 161 -22.50 7.21 -18.35
C SER A 161 -22.78 5.70 -18.50
N VAL A 162 -22.09 5.02 -19.41
CA VAL A 162 -22.17 3.56 -19.56
C VAL A 162 -21.44 2.89 -18.40
N PHE A 163 -20.38 3.52 -17.90
CA PHE A 163 -19.63 3.08 -16.71
C PHE A 163 -20.50 3.09 -15.45
N GLY A 164 -21.29 4.15 -15.24
CA GLY A 164 -22.28 4.20 -14.16
C GLY A 164 -23.32 3.09 -14.29
N SER A 165 -23.80 2.82 -15.50
CA SER A 165 -24.78 1.76 -15.75
C SER A 165 -24.20 0.35 -15.52
N LEU A 166 -22.95 0.10 -15.93
CA LEU A 166 -22.29 -1.20 -15.77
C LEU A 166 -21.91 -1.46 -14.31
N VAL A 167 -21.41 -0.44 -13.60
CA VAL A 167 -21.14 -0.53 -12.15
C VAL A 167 -22.45 -0.71 -11.38
N GLN A 168 -23.52 -0.01 -11.76
CA GLN A 168 -24.84 -0.21 -11.15
C GLN A 168 -25.40 -1.60 -11.44
N HIS A 169 -25.15 -2.14 -12.65
CA HIS A 169 -25.55 -3.49 -13.03
C HIS A 169 -24.75 -4.55 -12.25
N GLU A 170 -23.43 -4.42 -12.13
CA GLU A 170 -22.56 -5.30 -11.33
C GLU A 170 -22.92 -5.24 -9.84
N ILE A 171 -23.15 -4.05 -9.29
CA ILE A 171 -23.67 -3.86 -7.92
C ILE A 171 -25.05 -4.51 -7.77
N SER A 172 -25.92 -4.39 -8.78
CA SER A 172 -27.24 -5.04 -8.76
C SER A 172 -27.14 -6.56 -8.87
N VAL A 173 -26.19 -7.10 -9.63
CA VAL A 173 -25.92 -8.54 -9.72
C VAL A 173 -25.33 -9.05 -8.41
N LEU A 174 -24.39 -8.34 -7.80
CA LEU A 174 -23.83 -8.66 -6.48
C LEU A 174 -24.90 -8.60 -5.39
N ASN A 175 -25.77 -7.57 -5.41
CA ASN A 175 -26.92 -7.49 -4.51
C ASN A 175 -27.90 -8.63 -4.76
N LEU A 176 -28.19 -8.98 -6.02
CA LEU A 176 -29.08 -10.09 -6.37
C LEU A 176 -28.51 -11.44 -5.94
N VAL A 177 -27.20 -11.64 -6.06
CA VAL A 177 -26.49 -12.83 -5.58
C VAL A 177 -26.52 -12.87 -4.05
N ALA A 178 -26.30 -11.75 -3.37
CA ALA A 178 -26.40 -11.64 -1.93
C ALA A 178 -27.83 -11.90 -1.42
N THR A 179 -28.87 -11.37 -2.08
CA THR A 179 -30.28 -11.66 -1.76
C THR A 179 -30.62 -13.13 -1.99
N LYS A 180 -30.19 -13.74 -3.11
CA LYS A 180 -30.41 -15.17 -3.39
C LYS A 180 -29.65 -16.09 -2.42
N ALA A 181 -28.54 -15.62 -1.86
CA ALA A 181 -27.77 -16.32 -0.84
C ALA A 181 -28.29 -16.10 0.60
N GLY A 182 -29.40 -15.36 0.77
CA GLY A 182 -30.01 -15.09 2.08
C GLY A 182 -29.16 -14.15 2.96
N LEU A 183 -28.37 -13.28 2.34
CA LEU A 183 -27.52 -12.28 3.04
C LEU A 183 -28.22 -10.91 3.20
N PHE A 184 -29.53 -10.87 2.94
CA PHE A 184 -30.47 -9.79 3.29
C PHE A 184 -31.73 -10.40 3.91
#